data_AF-A0A8E2JU92-F1
#
_entry.id   AF-A0A8E2JU92-F1
#
_cell.length_a   1.000
_cell.length_b   1.000
_cell.length_c   1.000
_cell.angle_alpha   90.00
_cell.angle_beta   90.00
_cell.angle_gamma   90.00
#
_symmetry.space_group_name_H-M   'P 1'
#
loop_
_entity.id
_entity.type
_entity.pdbx_description
1 polymer ?
#
loop_
_entity_poly.entity_id
_entity_poly.type
_entity_poly.pdbx_seq_one_letter_code
_entity_poly.pdbx_strand_id
1 'polypeptide(L)'
;MITVTVCIVSISPPTSPSEFLQALRSSGISPLIIARVVQWIITPTIADHLLRHNWDFMLILAPETSLPKSVESLIAQIFSVQVEQPDEYPASLQKTNHTLLYPESVPPTFNLERPLLATSSQRVELTPSLLAFARSSFCPPGPVSMLNFLSFHPFASARAAYAAYIEAFKTSIGSKRGGTLKLLGNTVAKGEWDKVAMAQYPSLEYFADMMADPVY
;
A
#
# COMPACT_ATOMS: atom_id res chain seq x y z
N MET A 1 -17.87 14.27 1.29
CA MET A 1 -16.66 13.71 0.66
C MET A 1 -15.49 14.60 1.02
N ILE A 2 -14.36 14.00 1.39
CA ILE A 2 -13.09 14.68 1.66
C ILE A 2 -12.01 14.21 0.69
N THR A 3 -10.90 14.95 0.65
CA THR A 3 -9.68 14.55 -0.06
C THR A 3 -8.58 14.28 0.94
N VAL A 4 -7.97 13.10 0.87
CA VAL A 4 -6.74 12.78 1.60
C VAL A 4 -5.55 12.77 0.65
N THR A 5 -4.36 13.04 1.16
CA THR A 5 -3.12 12.98 0.37
C THR A 5 -2.36 11.72 0.71
N VAL A 6 -2.15 10.85 -0.28
CA VAL A 6 -1.25 9.70 -0.15
C VAL A 6 0.08 10.10 -0.74
N CYS A 7 1.16 10.00 0.03
CA CYS A 7 2.49 10.28 -0.49
C CYS A 7 3.52 9.23 -0.08
N ILE A 8 4.54 9.08 -0.92
CA ILE A 8 5.76 8.36 -0.63
C ILE A 8 6.91 9.36 -0.64
N VAL A 9 7.82 9.21 0.32
CA VAL A 9 8.92 10.16 0.56
C VAL A 9 10.25 9.42 0.62
N SER A 10 11.24 10.02 -0.01
CA SER A 10 12.65 9.66 0.12
C SER A 10 13.33 10.74 0.95
N ILE A 11 14.00 10.38 2.04
CA ILE A 11 14.64 11.35 2.94
C ILE A 11 16.02 11.76 2.42
N SER A 12 16.39 13.03 2.63
CA SER A 12 17.69 13.59 2.22
C SER A 12 18.80 13.13 3.15
N PRO A 13 19.87 12.48 2.66
CA PRO A 13 21.08 12.28 3.45
C PRO A 13 21.63 13.63 3.97
N PRO A 14 22.16 13.71 5.21
CA PRO A 14 22.39 12.62 6.16
C PRO A 14 21.19 12.31 7.08
N THR A 15 19.99 12.84 6.82
CA THR A 15 18.80 12.66 7.68
C THR A 15 18.51 11.18 7.90
N SER A 16 18.39 10.80 9.17
CA SER A 16 17.98 9.45 9.57
C SER A 16 16.46 9.31 9.61
N PRO A 17 15.93 8.07 9.50
CA PRO A 17 14.50 7.80 9.67
C PRO A 17 13.93 8.34 11.00
N SER A 18 14.70 8.26 12.09
CA SER A 18 14.28 8.75 13.40
C SER A 18 14.18 10.28 13.46
N GLU A 19 15.13 11.00 12.86
CA GLU A 19 15.09 12.46 12.77
C GLU A 19 13.90 12.94 11.95
N PHE A 20 13.61 12.28 10.81
CA PHE A 20 12.43 12.59 10.00
C PHE A 20 11.12 12.41 10.78
N LEU A 21 10.96 11.28 11.48
CA LEU A 21 9.78 11.00 12.31
C LEU A 21 9.66 11.98 13.48
N GLN A 22 10.78 12.37 14.09
CA GLN A 22 10.80 13.37 15.15
C GLN A 22 10.40 14.75 14.64
N ALA A 23 10.89 15.16 13.47
CA ALA A 23 10.51 16.43 12.83
C ALA A 23 9.01 16.47 12.51
N LEU A 24 8.46 15.39 11.93
CA LEU A 24 7.02 15.24 11.71
C LEU A 24 6.23 15.46 12.99
N ARG A 25 6.56 14.72 14.07
CA ARG A 25 5.89 14.87 15.38
C ARG A 25 6.01 16.27 15.95
N SER A 26 7.21 16.85 15.93
CA SER A 26 7.50 18.16 16.52
C SER A 26 6.79 19.31 15.76
N SER A 27 6.45 19.07 14.50
CA SER A 27 5.72 20.03 13.67
C SER A 27 4.21 19.99 13.85
N GLY A 28 3.68 19.12 14.72
CA GLY A 28 2.25 18.99 14.98
C GLY A 28 1.47 18.25 13.90
N ILE A 29 2.16 17.68 12.89
CA ILE A 29 1.53 16.86 11.86
C ILE A 29 1.36 15.44 12.37
N SER A 30 0.12 14.95 12.32
CA SER A 30 -0.23 13.57 12.63
C SER A 30 -0.84 12.92 11.39
N PRO A 31 -0.04 12.28 10.52
CA PRO A 31 -0.56 11.51 9.41
C PRO A 31 -1.55 10.45 9.90
N LEU A 32 -2.59 10.20 9.11
CA LEU A 32 -3.56 9.13 9.35
C LEU A 32 -2.87 7.76 9.35
N ILE A 33 -1.89 7.58 8.46
CA ILE A 33 -0.99 6.42 8.40
C ILE A 33 0.44 6.90 8.16
N ILE A 34 1.39 6.24 8.85
CA ILE A 34 2.81 6.27 8.56
C ILE A 34 3.26 4.82 8.41
N ALA A 35 3.94 4.49 7.32
CA ALA A 35 4.53 3.18 7.10
C ALA A 35 5.93 3.30 6.50
N ARG A 36 6.82 2.37 6.86
CA ARG A 36 8.10 2.22 6.16
C ARG A 36 7.85 1.52 4.82
N VAL A 37 8.43 2.04 3.75
CA VAL A 37 8.39 1.35 2.45
C VAL A 37 9.43 0.23 2.47
N VAL A 38 9.02 -0.95 2.01
CA VAL A 38 9.84 -2.17 2.10
C VAL A 38 10.38 -2.56 0.74
N GLN A 39 9.49 -2.86 -0.22
CA GLN A 39 9.89 -3.31 -1.55
C GLN A 39 8.74 -3.16 -2.55
N TRP A 40 9.09 -3.02 -3.82
CA TRP A 40 8.16 -3.18 -4.93
C TRP A 40 7.76 -4.65 -5.10
N ILE A 41 6.45 -4.90 -5.14
CA ILE A 41 5.87 -6.20 -5.47
C ILE A 41 5.57 -6.28 -6.97
N ILE A 42 4.87 -5.26 -7.47
CA ILE A 42 4.57 -5.04 -8.88
C ILE A 42 5.26 -3.74 -9.27
N THR A 43 6.14 -3.80 -10.26
CA THR A 43 6.84 -2.60 -10.74
C THR A 43 6.02 -1.90 -11.81
N PRO A 44 5.86 -0.57 -11.75
CA PRO A 44 5.15 0.17 -12.79
C PRO A 44 5.91 0.07 -14.13
N THR A 45 5.17 -0.04 -15.22
CA THR A 45 5.71 -0.03 -16.59
C THR A 45 5.66 1.35 -17.23
N ILE A 46 4.70 2.20 -16.83
CA ILE A 46 4.51 3.57 -17.35
C ILE A 46 5.10 4.61 -16.37
N ALA A 47 5.03 4.34 -15.06
CA ALA A 47 5.53 5.19 -13.99
C ALA A 47 6.98 4.86 -13.59
N ASP A 48 7.87 4.59 -14.55
CA ASP A 48 9.25 4.15 -14.29
C ASP A 48 10.06 5.15 -13.44
N HIS A 49 9.69 6.43 -13.49
CA HIS A 49 10.27 7.49 -12.66
C HIS A 49 10.16 7.19 -11.16
N LEU A 50 9.13 6.47 -10.71
CA LEU A 50 9.00 6.03 -9.31
C LEU A 50 10.05 4.98 -8.92
N LEU A 51 10.63 4.26 -9.88
CA LEU A 51 11.68 3.26 -9.64
C LEU A 51 13.07 3.89 -9.52
N ARG A 52 13.22 5.19 -9.80
CA ARG A 52 14.51 5.90 -9.76
C ARG A 52 14.91 6.33 -8.35
N HIS A 53 14.04 6.11 -7.37
CA HIS A 53 14.22 6.54 -6.00
C HIS A 53 13.99 5.38 -5.03
N ASN A 54 14.79 5.34 -3.96
CA ASN A 54 14.51 4.52 -2.80
C ASN A 54 13.57 5.31 -1.90
N TRP A 55 12.34 4.83 -1.77
CA TRP A 55 11.33 5.43 -0.90
C TRP A 55 11.51 4.89 0.52
N ASP A 56 11.48 5.78 1.51
CA ASP A 56 11.69 5.44 2.92
C ASP A 56 10.36 5.29 3.66
N PHE A 57 9.44 6.24 3.43
CA PHE A 57 8.15 6.27 4.10
C PHE A 57 6.99 6.47 3.13
N MET A 58 5.84 5.96 3.54
CA MET A 58 4.53 6.27 2.99
C MET A 58 3.71 6.97 4.07
N LEU A 59 3.06 8.06 3.71
CA LEU A 59 2.19 8.83 4.57
C LEU A 59 0.80 8.92 3.94
N ILE A 60 -0.24 8.89 4.78
CA ILE A 60 -1.57 9.37 4.42
C ILE A 60 -1.85 10.59 5.28
N LEU A 61 -1.96 11.75 4.66
CA LEU A 61 -2.25 13.02 5.35
C LEU A 61 -3.75 13.26 5.38
N ALA A 62 -4.22 13.85 6.48
CA ALA A 62 -5.59 14.30 6.62
C ALA A 62 -5.93 15.41 5.60
N PRO A 63 -7.22 15.71 5.37
CA PRO A 63 -7.62 16.81 4.49
C PRO A 63 -6.96 18.14 4.89
N GLU A 64 -6.65 18.96 3.90
CA GLU A 64 -6.01 20.29 4.06
C GLU A 64 -4.70 20.29 4.86
N THR A 65 -4.07 19.12 5.03
CA THR A 65 -2.79 18.97 5.73
C THR A 65 -1.64 18.98 4.74
N SER A 66 -0.73 19.93 4.89
CA SER A 66 0.54 19.99 4.13
C SER A 66 1.73 19.70 5.04
N LEU A 67 2.83 19.24 4.45
CA LEU A 67 4.08 19.10 5.17
C LEU A 67 4.67 20.51 5.40
N PRO A 68 5.06 20.86 6.64
CA PRO A 68 5.67 22.15 6.89
C PRO A 68 7.08 22.19 6.30
N LYS A 69 7.57 23.40 5.96
CA LYS A 69 8.88 23.61 5.34
C LYS A 69 10.05 22.95 6.09
N SER A 70 9.96 22.87 7.42
CA SER A 70 10.96 22.21 8.27
C SER A 70 11.05 20.69 8.04
N VAL A 71 9.93 20.05 7.65
CA VAL A 71 9.89 18.64 7.27
C VAL A 71 10.23 18.50 5.79
N GLU A 72 9.74 19.39 4.92
CA GLU A 72 10.06 19.39 3.49
C GLU A 72 11.56 19.50 3.23
N SER A 73 12.30 20.27 4.03
CA SER A 73 13.77 20.39 3.92
C SER A 73 14.52 19.09 4.19
N LEU A 74 13.87 18.10 4.82
CA LEU A 74 14.44 16.78 5.11
C LEU A 74 14.12 15.75 4.01
N ILE A 75 13.35 16.13 2.99
CA ILE A 75 12.88 15.24 1.93
C ILE A 75 13.70 15.49 0.67
N ALA A 76 14.28 14.42 0.12
CA ALA A 76 14.99 14.47 -1.15
C ALA A 76 14.01 14.44 -2.32
N GLN A 77 13.00 13.57 -2.23
CA GLN A 77 11.97 13.38 -3.23
C GLN A 77 10.64 13.04 -2.58
N ILE A 78 9.56 13.55 -3.17
CA ILE A 78 8.19 13.25 -2.76
C ILE A 78 7.36 12.96 -4.00
N PHE A 79 6.58 11.90 -3.93
CA PHE A 79 5.48 11.67 -4.87
C PHE A 79 4.18 11.65 -4.09
N SER A 80 3.16 12.37 -4.56
CA SER A 80 1.88 12.49 -3.87
C SER A 80 0.70 12.45 -4.81
N VAL A 81 -0.39 11.82 -4.38
CA VAL A 81 -1.66 11.76 -5.08
C VAL A 81 -2.79 12.09 -4.10
N GLN A 82 -3.71 12.94 -4.56
CA GLN A 82 -4.93 13.25 -3.84
C GLN A 82 -6.01 12.23 -4.17
N VAL A 83 -6.68 11.71 -3.14
CA VAL A 83 -7.65 10.62 -3.25
C VAL A 83 -8.95 11.01 -2.56
N GLU A 84 -10.06 10.85 -3.28
CA GLU A 84 -11.40 11.11 -2.76
C GLU A 84 -11.80 10.01 -1.77
N GLN A 85 -12.36 10.39 -0.63
CA GLN A 85 -12.84 9.50 0.42
C GLN A 85 -14.16 9.99 1.06
N PRO A 86 -14.96 9.09 1.67
CA PRO A 86 -16.08 9.46 2.53
C PRO A 86 -15.62 10.30 3.73
N ASP A 87 -16.51 11.12 4.29
CA ASP A 87 -16.17 12.05 5.39
C ASP A 87 -15.76 11.31 6.68
N GLU A 88 -16.31 10.12 6.88
CA GLU A 88 -16.02 9.20 7.99
C GLU A 88 -14.71 8.42 7.82
N TYR A 89 -14.01 8.56 6.68
CA TYR A 89 -12.79 7.81 6.39
C TYR A 89 -11.70 7.95 7.47
N PRO A 90 -11.36 9.14 7.99
CA PRO A 90 -10.28 9.26 8.98
C PRO A 90 -10.58 8.49 10.27
N ALA A 91 -11.80 8.60 10.78
CA ALA A 91 -12.22 7.91 12.00
C ALA A 91 -12.31 6.39 11.81
N SER A 92 -12.88 5.95 10.68
CA SER A 92 -12.98 4.53 10.35
C SER A 92 -11.61 3.90 10.09
N LEU A 93 -10.69 4.62 9.44
CA LEU A 93 -9.32 4.17 9.20
C LEU A 93 -8.57 3.99 10.52
N GLN A 94 -8.65 4.95 11.45
CA GLN A 94 -7.96 4.83 12.75
C GLN A 94 -8.40 3.56 13.50
N LYS A 95 -9.72 3.32 13.59
CA LYS A 95 -10.27 2.12 14.22
C LYS A 95 -9.81 0.84 13.52
N THR A 96 -9.94 0.79 12.20
CA THR A 96 -9.60 -0.38 11.38
C THR A 96 -8.09 -0.66 11.42
N ASN A 97 -7.26 0.37 11.35
CA ASN A 97 -5.81 0.24 11.32
C ASN A 97 -5.27 -0.39 12.60
N HIS A 98 -5.78 -0.01 13.77
CA HIS A 98 -5.36 -0.63 15.04
C HIS A 98 -5.67 -2.13 15.06
N THR A 99 -6.90 -2.54 14.73
CA THR A 99 -7.29 -3.96 14.70
C THR A 99 -6.46 -4.78 13.73
N LEU A 100 -6.11 -4.20 12.57
CA LEU A 100 -5.32 -4.92 11.57
C LEU A 100 -3.82 -4.99 11.90
N LEU A 101 -3.29 -4.05 12.67
CA LEU A 101 -1.90 -4.09 13.14
C LEU A 101 -1.73 -5.05 14.32
N TYR A 102 -2.80 -5.26 15.11
CA TYR A 102 -2.80 -6.09 16.31
C TYR A 102 -4.02 -7.03 16.32
N PRO A 103 -4.10 -7.99 15.39
CA PRO A 103 -5.23 -8.91 15.34
C PRO A 103 -5.18 -9.89 16.53
N GLU A 104 -6.34 -10.21 17.12
CA GLU A 104 -6.44 -11.19 18.20
C GLU A 104 -6.11 -12.61 17.73
N SER A 105 -6.42 -12.92 16.48
CA SER A 105 -6.07 -14.18 15.82
C SER A 105 -5.79 -13.93 14.34
N VAL A 106 -4.94 -14.78 13.77
CA VAL A 106 -4.61 -14.76 12.35
C VAL A 106 -5.09 -16.07 11.73
N PRO A 107 -5.81 -16.07 10.59
CA PRO A 107 -6.19 -17.30 9.92
C PRO A 107 -4.93 -18.10 9.54
N PRO A 108 -4.97 -19.44 9.40
CA PRO A 108 -3.83 -20.20 8.90
C PRO A 108 -3.56 -19.96 7.40
N THR A 109 -2.30 -20.13 6.98
CA THR A 109 -1.90 -20.24 5.56
C THR A 109 -2.05 -21.70 5.09
N PHE A 110 -2.30 -21.92 3.78
CA PHE A 110 -2.59 -23.29 3.27
C PHE A 110 -1.90 -23.65 1.95
N ASN A 111 -1.61 -22.67 1.08
CA ASN A 111 -1.15 -22.89 -0.29
C ASN A 111 0.38 -22.84 -0.43
N LEU A 112 1.10 -22.47 0.63
CA LEU A 112 2.55 -22.27 0.59
C LEU A 112 3.39 -23.55 0.62
N GLU A 113 2.78 -24.72 0.84
CA GLU A 113 3.48 -26.02 0.76
C GLU A 113 3.76 -26.45 -0.69
N ARG A 114 2.83 -26.15 -1.62
CA ARG A 114 2.94 -26.44 -3.05
C ARG A 114 2.35 -25.29 -3.88
N PRO A 115 2.96 -24.10 -3.84
CA PRO A 115 2.41 -22.93 -4.50
C PRO A 115 2.46 -23.08 -6.02
N LEU A 116 1.45 -22.54 -6.70
CA LEU A 116 1.57 -22.25 -8.13
C LEU A 116 2.52 -21.05 -8.29
N LEU A 117 3.59 -21.24 -9.05
CA LEU A 117 4.63 -20.23 -9.24
C LEU A 117 4.64 -19.76 -10.69
N ALA A 118 4.77 -18.44 -10.85
CA ALA A 118 4.97 -17.78 -12.13
C ALA A 118 6.39 -17.22 -12.26
N THR A 119 6.74 -16.82 -13.48
CA THR A 119 8.02 -16.17 -13.78
C THR A 119 8.00 -14.65 -13.56
N SER A 120 6.84 -14.07 -13.28
CA SER A 120 6.63 -12.62 -13.11
C SER A 120 5.52 -12.36 -12.08
N SER A 121 5.58 -11.23 -11.38
CA SER A 121 4.51 -10.75 -10.48
C SER A 121 3.59 -9.72 -11.13
N GLN A 122 3.81 -9.40 -12.41
CA GLN A 122 3.09 -8.32 -13.12
C GLN A 122 1.59 -8.54 -13.22
N ARG A 123 1.11 -9.78 -13.07
CA ARG A 123 -0.33 -10.10 -12.99
C ARG A 123 -0.74 -10.60 -11.59
N VAL A 124 -0.01 -10.17 -10.57
CA VAL A 124 -0.24 -10.54 -9.16
C VAL A 124 -0.05 -12.03 -8.88
N GLU A 125 0.85 -12.67 -9.64
CA GLU A 125 1.21 -14.07 -9.45
C GLU A 125 2.40 -14.21 -8.48
N LEU A 126 2.45 -15.32 -7.74
CA LEU A 126 3.58 -15.59 -6.84
C LEU A 126 4.82 -16.02 -7.63
N THR A 127 5.94 -15.33 -7.39
CA THR A 127 7.25 -15.71 -7.95
C THR A 127 8.14 -16.40 -6.91
N PRO A 128 9.12 -17.20 -7.33
CA PRO A 128 10.10 -17.77 -6.40
C PRO A 128 10.85 -16.72 -5.57
N SER A 129 11.20 -15.59 -6.18
CA SER A 129 11.93 -14.51 -5.49
C SER A 129 11.08 -13.81 -4.44
N LEU A 130 9.80 -13.60 -4.71
CA LEU A 130 8.88 -13.00 -3.75
C LEU A 130 8.60 -13.94 -2.58
N LEU A 131 8.40 -15.23 -2.85
CA LEU A 131 8.26 -16.24 -1.79
C LEU A 131 9.52 -16.35 -0.92
N ALA A 132 10.71 -16.33 -1.55
CA ALA A 132 11.97 -16.36 -0.84
C ALA A 132 12.15 -15.11 0.04
N PHE A 133 11.80 -13.93 -0.47
CA PHE A 133 11.83 -12.70 0.30
C PHE A 133 10.87 -12.77 1.50
N ALA A 134 9.62 -13.21 1.30
CA ALA A 134 8.62 -13.34 2.36
C ALA A 134 9.08 -14.23 3.53
N ARG A 135 9.88 -15.27 3.24
CA ARG A 135 10.47 -16.19 4.24
C ARG A 135 11.82 -15.74 4.79
N SER A 136 12.40 -14.68 4.24
CA SER A 136 13.74 -14.23 4.63
C SER A 136 13.70 -13.37 5.88
N SER A 137 14.83 -13.32 6.61
CA SER A 137 15.01 -12.38 7.73
C SER A 137 15.05 -10.91 7.31
N PHE A 138 15.10 -10.61 6.02
CA PHE A 138 15.05 -9.24 5.50
C PHE A 138 13.61 -8.73 5.35
N CYS A 139 12.62 -9.62 5.27
CA CYS A 139 11.22 -9.22 5.31
C CYS A 139 10.85 -8.82 6.75
N PRO A 140 10.29 -7.62 6.95
CA PRO A 140 9.86 -7.21 8.29
C PRO A 140 8.81 -8.20 8.83
N PRO A 141 8.93 -8.63 10.09
CA PRO A 141 7.91 -9.48 10.69
C PRO A 141 6.63 -8.67 10.92
N GLY A 142 5.50 -9.37 10.88
CA GLY A 142 4.19 -8.81 11.18
C GLY A 142 3.47 -8.16 9.99
N PRO A 143 2.46 -7.33 10.26
CA PRO A 143 1.49 -6.92 9.24
C PRO A 143 2.08 -6.02 8.16
N VAL A 144 1.70 -6.26 6.90
CA VAL A 144 2.15 -5.49 5.73
C VAL A 144 0.99 -4.82 4.99
N SER A 145 1.21 -3.60 4.51
CA SER A 145 0.28 -2.87 3.63
C SER A 145 0.81 -2.83 2.20
N MET A 146 -0.03 -3.24 1.25
CA MET A 146 0.22 -3.16 -0.19
C MET A 146 -0.46 -1.90 -0.75
N LEU A 147 0.33 -0.84 -0.93
CA LEU A 147 -0.11 0.35 -1.64
C LEU A 147 -0.07 0.12 -3.15
N ASN A 148 -1.17 0.40 -3.84
CA ASN A 148 -1.33 0.24 -5.27
C ASN A 148 -1.77 1.57 -5.87
N PHE A 149 -0.99 2.05 -6.85
CA PHE A 149 -1.42 3.09 -7.76
C PHE A 149 -1.88 2.43 -9.05
N LEU A 150 -3.07 2.78 -9.54
CA LEU A 150 -3.75 2.06 -10.61
C LEU A 150 -4.04 3.00 -11.77
N SER A 151 -3.68 2.58 -12.97
CA SER A 151 -3.98 3.26 -14.23
C SER A 151 -4.75 2.29 -15.12
N PHE A 152 -5.96 2.66 -15.53
CA PHE A 152 -6.80 1.81 -16.36
C PHE A 152 -6.43 1.96 -17.82
N HIS A 153 -6.45 0.84 -18.53
CA HIS A 153 -6.47 0.89 -19.99
C HIS A 153 -7.68 1.69 -20.50
N PRO A 154 -7.56 2.37 -21.64
CA PRO A 154 -8.58 3.31 -22.13
C PRO A 154 -9.86 2.64 -22.65
N PHE A 155 -9.98 1.31 -22.58
CA PHE A 155 -11.18 0.60 -23.01
C PHE A 155 -12.24 0.52 -21.89
N ALA A 156 -13.52 0.64 -22.28
CA ALA A 156 -14.63 0.82 -21.34
C ALA A 156 -14.76 -0.31 -20.29
N SER A 157 -14.38 -1.54 -20.64
CA SER A 157 -14.48 -2.69 -19.73
C SER A 157 -13.40 -2.72 -18.63
N ALA A 158 -12.31 -1.95 -18.73
CA ALA A 158 -11.22 -2.00 -17.75
C ALA A 158 -11.70 -1.66 -16.33
N ARG A 159 -12.49 -0.58 -16.21
CA ARG A 159 -13.05 -0.13 -14.93
C ARG A 159 -14.06 -1.12 -14.37
N ALA A 160 -14.91 -1.69 -15.23
CA ALA A 160 -15.90 -2.68 -14.82
C ALA A 160 -15.25 -3.99 -14.36
N ALA A 161 -14.23 -4.47 -15.08
CA ALA A 161 -13.45 -5.63 -14.69
C ALA A 161 -12.76 -5.43 -13.34
N TYR A 162 -12.18 -4.25 -13.11
CA TYR A 162 -11.56 -3.93 -11.84
C TYR A 162 -12.57 -3.83 -10.69
N ALA A 163 -13.75 -3.27 -10.94
CA ALA A 163 -14.83 -3.25 -9.94
C ALA A 163 -15.26 -4.67 -9.56
N ALA A 164 -15.44 -5.57 -10.53
CA ALA A 164 -15.75 -6.97 -10.28
C ALA A 164 -14.65 -7.67 -9.46
N TYR A 165 -13.38 -7.43 -9.80
CA TYR A 165 -12.23 -7.94 -9.04
C TYR A 165 -12.25 -7.46 -7.58
N ILE A 166 -12.48 -6.16 -7.34
CA ILE A 166 -12.54 -5.62 -5.97
C ILE A 166 -13.69 -6.22 -5.16
N GLU A 167 -14.87 -6.37 -5.75
CA GLU A 167 -16.00 -7.00 -5.07
C GLU A 167 -15.73 -8.47 -4.75
N ALA A 168 -15.10 -9.21 -5.67
CA ALA A 168 -14.62 -10.57 -5.40
C ALA A 168 -13.58 -10.58 -4.26
N PHE A 169 -12.61 -9.67 -4.27
CA PHE A 169 -11.59 -9.57 -3.23
C PHE A 169 -12.20 -9.36 -1.83
N LYS A 170 -13.19 -8.46 -1.70
CA LYS A 170 -13.88 -8.19 -0.43
C LYS A 170 -14.68 -9.39 0.06
N THR A 171 -15.40 -10.06 -0.83
CA THR A 171 -16.40 -11.10 -0.48
C THR A 171 -15.82 -12.52 -0.44
N SER A 172 -14.61 -12.74 -0.96
CA SER A 172 -14.04 -14.09 -1.10
C SER A 172 -12.62 -14.21 -0.56
N ILE A 173 -11.64 -14.47 -1.41
CA ILE A 173 -10.29 -14.95 -1.06
C ILE A 173 -9.51 -13.89 -0.30
N GLY A 174 -9.61 -12.62 -0.70
CA GLY A 174 -8.92 -11.51 -0.03
C GLY A 174 -9.20 -11.53 1.47
N SER A 175 -10.47 -11.43 1.86
CA SER A 175 -10.86 -11.45 3.28
C SER A 175 -10.61 -12.80 3.97
N LYS A 176 -10.83 -13.94 3.29
CA LYS A 176 -10.54 -15.28 3.83
C LYS A 176 -9.06 -15.53 4.10
N ARG A 177 -8.16 -14.88 3.36
CA ARG A 177 -6.69 -14.99 3.48
C ARG A 177 -6.08 -13.84 4.28
N GLY A 178 -6.90 -13.07 5.00
CA GLY A 178 -6.46 -11.97 5.88
C GLY A 178 -6.25 -10.62 5.19
N GLY A 179 -6.50 -10.52 3.89
CA GLY A 179 -6.49 -9.29 3.11
C GLY A 179 -7.66 -8.37 3.47
N THR A 180 -7.36 -7.17 3.97
CA THR A 180 -8.37 -6.15 4.28
C THR A 180 -8.06 -4.83 3.59
N LEU A 181 -9.05 -4.25 2.91
CA LEU A 181 -8.89 -2.97 2.22
C LEU A 181 -8.92 -1.81 3.22
N LYS A 182 -7.82 -1.05 3.31
CA LYS A 182 -7.69 0.16 4.13
C LYS A 182 -8.04 1.44 3.37
N LEU A 183 -7.74 1.48 2.08
CA LEU A 183 -7.98 2.62 1.21
C LEU A 183 -8.47 2.11 -0.14
N LEU A 184 -9.50 2.75 -0.69
CA LEU A 184 -9.86 2.64 -2.09
C LEU A 184 -10.56 3.93 -2.50
N GLY A 185 -10.02 4.64 -3.46
CA GLY A 185 -10.61 5.90 -3.94
C GLY A 185 -10.17 6.25 -5.34
N ASN A 186 -10.92 7.16 -5.96
CA ASN A 186 -10.49 7.80 -7.20
C ASN A 186 -9.46 8.87 -6.88
N THR A 187 -8.54 9.07 -7.81
CA THR A 187 -7.65 10.23 -7.78
C THR A 187 -8.45 11.48 -8.16
N VAL A 188 -8.14 12.61 -7.52
CA VAL A 188 -8.80 13.89 -7.80
C VAL A 188 -8.29 14.47 -9.13
N ALA A 189 -6.98 14.44 -9.35
CA ALA A 189 -6.36 14.92 -10.57
C ALA A 189 -6.45 13.86 -11.68
N LYS A 190 -6.93 14.27 -12.85
CA LYS A 190 -6.79 13.46 -14.07
C LYS A 190 -5.30 13.45 -14.46
N GLY A 191 -4.70 12.28 -14.50
CA GLY A 191 -3.30 12.12 -14.81
C GLY A 191 -2.95 10.65 -15.02
N GLU A 192 -1.77 10.27 -14.55
CA GLU A 192 -1.25 8.91 -14.67
C GLU A 192 -2.08 7.87 -13.92
N TRP A 193 -2.69 8.27 -12.81
CA TRP A 193 -3.38 7.37 -11.89
C TRP A 193 -4.87 7.66 -11.86
N ASP A 194 -5.68 6.61 -11.95
CA ASP A 194 -7.14 6.66 -11.83
C ASP A 194 -7.63 6.35 -10.42
N LYS A 195 -6.93 5.45 -9.73
CA LYS A 195 -7.28 4.99 -8.38
C LYS A 195 -6.05 4.75 -7.53
N VAL A 196 -6.25 4.87 -6.23
CA VAL A 196 -5.32 4.39 -5.22
C VAL A 196 -6.04 3.36 -4.35
N ALA A 197 -5.38 2.24 -4.10
CA ALA A 197 -5.87 1.20 -3.20
C ALA A 197 -4.77 0.81 -2.21
N MET A 198 -5.16 0.47 -0.99
CA MET A 198 -4.24 -0.08 -0.01
C MET A 198 -4.88 -1.28 0.68
N ALA A 199 -4.29 -2.45 0.51
CA ALA A 199 -4.73 -3.67 1.18
C ALA A 199 -3.73 -4.06 2.28
N GLN A 200 -4.21 -4.56 3.39
CA GLN A 200 -3.40 -4.99 4.53
C GLN A 200 -3.49 -6.51 4.67
N TYR A 201 -2.35 -7.13 4.99
CA TYR A 201 -2.24 -8.54 5.30
C TYR A 201 -1.55 -8.75 6.66
N PRO A 202 -1.77 -9.89 7.34
CA PRO A 202 -1.09 -10.18 8.61
C PRO A 202 0.42 -10.35 8.48
N SER A 203 0.90 -10.76 7.31
CA SER A 203 2.32 -10.74 6.93
C SER A 203 2.46 -10.85 5.40
N LEU A 204 3.68 -10.73 4.90
CA LEU A 204 3.94 -10.95 3.48
C LEU A 204 3.70 -12.41 3.05
N GLU A 205 3.83 -13.38 3.96
CA GLU A 205 3.49 -14.78 3.68
C GLU A 205 1.99 -14.96 3.43
N TYR A 206 1.12 -14.23 4.12
CA TYR A 206 -0.33 -14.27 3.85
C TYR A 206 -0.68 -13.73 2.48
N PHE A 207 0.02 -12.66 2.07
CA PHE A 207 -0.11 -12.16 0.71
C PHE A 207 0.39 -13.19 -0.32
N ALA A 208 1.51 -13.86 -0.06
CA ALA A 208 2.01 -14.93 -0.90
C ALA A 208 1.05 -16.13 -0.96
N ASP A 209 0.42 -16.51 0.16
CA ASP A 209 -0.57 -17.59 0.24
C ASP A 209 -1.79 -17.30 -0.63
N MET A 210 -2.24 -16.04 -0.64
CA MET A 210 -3.31 -15.56 -1.51
C MET A 210 -2.93 -15.66 -2.98
N MET A 211 -1.74 -15.19 -3.38
CA MET A 211 -1.28 -15.25 -4.77
C MET A 211 -0.99 -16.68 -5.25
N ALA A 212 -0.81 -17.63 -4.33
CA ALA A 212 -0.64 -19.05 -4.64
C ALA A 212 -1.97 -19.79 -4.81
N ASP A 213 -3.11 -19.14 -4.51
CA ASP A 213 -4.44 -19.74 -4.63
C ASP A 213 -4.89 -19.77 -6.10
N PRO A 214 -5.24 -20.93 -6.68
CA PRO A 214 -5.66 -21.01 -8.09
C PRO A 214 -7.01 -20.33 -8.38
N VAL A 215 -7.80 -20.01 -7.34
CA VAL A 215 -9.07 -19.29 -7.51
C VAL A 215 -8.83 -17.77 -7.59
N TYR A 216 -7.68 -17.29 -7.12
CA TYR A 216 -7.25 -15.90 -7.22
C TYR A 216 -6.56 -15.65 -8.58
#